data_AF-A0A532U145-F1
#
_entry.id   AF-A0A532U145-F1
#
_cell.length_a   1.000
_cell.length_b   1.000
_cell.length_c   1.000
_cell.angle_alpha   90.00
_cell.angle_beta   90.00
_cell.angle_gamma   90.00
#
_symmetry.space_group_name_H-M   'P 1'
#
loop_
_entity.id
_entity.type
_entity.pdbx_description
1 polymer ?
#
loop_
_entity_poly.entity_id
_entity_poly.type
_entity_poly.pdbx_seq_one_letter_code
_entity_poly.pdbx_strand_id
1 'polypeptide(L)'
;MKTTSLNGTWQLLPVDEFRDHYPEEGWLEMEVPSHWQQHPDLEFYSGKVVYRRTFSFRRTKGKRYRLRLNGVFYRCAVYLNGQRLGENEGYFFPQEYEATGLLRGKNTLLVEVDCPDEEDKRRKTLITGVLSHWDALDPQTNPGGI
;
A
#
# COMPACT_ATOMS: atom_id res chain seq x y z
N MET A 1 6.26 -20.71 11.54
CA MET A 1 6.35 -20.29 10.12
C MET A 1 7.56 -19.35 9.99
N LYS A 2 8.44 -19.52 9.00
CA LYS A 2 9.57 -18.60 8.81
C LYS A 2 9.08 -17.39 8.02
N THR A 3 9.26 -16.19 8.56
CA THR A 3 8.86 -14.93 7.93
C THR A 3 10.12 -14.15 7.54
N THR A 4 10.06 -13.48 6.39
CA THR A 4 11.05 -12.50 5.96
C THR A 4 10.32 -11.19 5.80
N SER A 5 10.79 -10.15 6.50
CA SER A 5 10.17 -8.83 6.43
C SER A 5 10.52 -8.16 5.09
N LEU A 6 9.56 -7.41 4.55
CA LEU A 6 9.77 -6.49 3.43
C LEU A 6 9.68 -5.03 3.88
N ASN A 7 9.60 -4.76 5.19
CA ASN A 7 9.67 -3.42 5.76
C ASN A 7 11.01 -2.74 5.40
N GLY A 8 11.05 -1.42 5.57
CA GLY A 8 12.19 -0.58 5.23
C GLY A 8 11.78 0.48 4.21
N THR A 9 12.74 0.93 3.41
CA THR A 9 12.51 1.97 2.40
C THR A 9 11.72 1.45 1.20
N TRP A 10 10.56 2.04 0.96
CA TRP A 10 9.73 1.83 -0.22
C TRP A 10 9.69 3.09 -1.07
N GLN A 11 9.40 2.93 -2.35
CA GLN A 11 9.18 4.04 -3.27
C GLN A 11 7.70 4.37 -3.33
N LEU A 12 7.34 5.66 -3.31
CA LEU A 12 5.97 6.16 -3.38
C LEU A 12 5.79 7.04 -4.60
N LEU A 13 4.65 6.91 -5.28
CA LEU A 13 4.26 7.76 -6.39
C LEU A 13 2.80 8.17 -6.22
N PRO A 14 2.53 9.42 -5.81
CA PRO A 14 1.18 10.00 -5.84
C PRO A 14 0.70 10.10 -7.28
N VAL A 15 -0.56 9.73 -7.52
CA VAL A 15 -1.17 9.74 -8.86
C VAL A 15 -2.60 10.25 -8.81
N ASP A 16 -3.10 10.80 -9.91
CA ASP A 16 -4.52 11.14 -10.04
C ASP A 16 -5.36 9.88 -10.35
N GLU A 17 -4.78 8.93 -11.07
CA GLU A 17 -5.40 7.70 -11.52
C GLU A 17 -4.38 6.53 -11.53
N PHE A 18 -4.87 5.33 -11.26
CA PHE A 18 -4.07 4.11 -11.43
C PHE A 18 -3.95 3.74 -12.91
N ARG A 19 -2.78 3.22 -13.29
CA ARG A 19 -2.41 2.91 -14.67
C ARG A 19 -1.69 1.58 -14.77
N ASP A 20 -1.69 0.98 -15.95
CA ASP A 20 -0.99 -0.29 -16.19
C ASP A 20 0.54 -0.17 -16.05
N HIS A 21 1.07 1.03 -16.31
CA HIS A 21 2.51 1.31 -16.27
C HIS A 21 2.77 2.65 -15.57
N TYR A 22 3.77 2.64 -14.70
CA TYR A 22 4.24 3.80 -13.96
C TYR A 22 5.63 4.22 -14.43
N PRO A 23 5.99 5.51 -14.36
CA PRO A 23 7.31 6.00 -14.75
C PRO A 23 8.42 5.35 -13.90
N GLU A 24 9.65 5.34 -14.42
CA GLU A 24 10.80 4.82 -13.66
C GLU A 24 11.34 5.83 -12.64
N GLU A 25 11.13 7.12 -12.89
CA GLU A 25 11.59 8.26 -12.11
C GLU A 25 10.43 9.01 -11.44
N GLY A 26 10.75 9.95 -10.54
CA GLY A 26 9.76 10.77 -9.84
C GLY A 26 9.13 10.12 -8.60
N TRP A 27 9.70 9.01 -8.14
CA TRP A 27 9.26 8.35 -6.91
C TRP A 27 9.88 9.02 -5.69
N LEU A 28 9.06 9.26 -4.67
CA LEU A 28 9.48 9.59 -3.32
C LEU A 28 9.99 8.32 -2.63
N GLU A 29 10.75 8.48 -1.55
CA GLU A 29 11.19 7.36 -0.71
C GLU A 29 10.66 7.52 0.72
N MET A 30 10.20 6.42 1.31
CA MET A 30 9.62 6.43 2.64
C MET A 30 9.83 5.10 3.35
N GLU A 31 10.07 5.14 4.66
CA GLU A 31 10.06 3.93 5.49
C GLU A 31 8.64 3.39 5.64
N VAL A 32 8.49 2.08 5.51
CA VAL A 32 7.24 1.34 5.76
C VAL A 32 7.47 0.40 6.94
N PRO A 33 6.58 0.37 7.95
CA PRO A 33 5.22 0.92 7.94
C PRO A 33 5.13 2.41 8.31
N SER A 34 4.31 3.17 7.57
CA SER A 34 4.05 4.59 7.82
C SER A 34 2.79 5.09 7.08
N HIS A 35 2.22 6.18 7.59
CA HIS A 35 1.17 6.96 6.91
C HIS A 35 1.83 7.91 5.91
N TRP A 36 1.36 8.00 4.66
CA TRP A 36 2.04 8.80 3.63
C TRP A 36 2.20 10.27 4.01
N GLN A 37 1.32 10.84 4.84
CA GLN A 37 1.42 12.22 5.32
C GLN A 37 2.60 12.48 6.26
N GLN A 38 3.31 11.43 6.72
CA GLN A 38 4.59 11.58 7.40
C GLN A 38 5.73 11.97 6.44
N HIS A 39 5.53 11.82 5.13
CA HIS A 39 6.45 12.36 4.14
C HIS A 39 6.16 13.86 3.92
N PRO A 40 7.16 14.76 4.00
CA PRO A 40 6.94 16.21 3.90
C PRO A 40 6.18 16.65 2.64
N ASP A 41 6.49 16.05 1.49
CA ASP A 41 5.81 16.38 0.22
C ASP A 41 4.36 15.90 0.15
N LEU A 42 3.90 15.12 1.14
CA LEU A 42 2.55 14.54 1.20
C LEU A 42 1.79 14.94 2.47
N GLU A 43 2.28 15.91 3.24
CA GLU A 43 1.70 16.32 4.54
C GLU A 43 0.18 16.55 4.48
N PHE A 44 -0.33 17.12 3.38
CA PHE A 44 -1.75 17.39 3.16
C PHE A 44 -2.36 16.55 2.04
N TYR A 45 -1.66 15.52 1.58
CA TYR A 45 -2.12 14.70 0.46
C TYR A 45 -3.20 13.70 0.91
N SER A 46 -4.23 13.56 0.09
CA SER A 46 -5.23 12.50 0.14
C SER A 46 -5.54 12.06 -1.28
N GLY A 47 -5.89 10.78 -1.47
CA GLY A 47 -6.12 10.22 -2.80
C GLY A 47 -5.38 8.92 -3.02
N LYS A 48 -4.61 8.85 -4.12
CA LYS A 48 -4.04 7.60 -4.64
C LYS A 48 -2.52 7.63 -4.63
N VAL A 49 -1.93 6.64 -3.98
CA VAL A 49 -0.48 6.46 -3.92
C VAL A 49 -0.13 5.06 -4.38
N VAL A 50 0.84 4.98 -5.27
CA VAL A 50 1.43 3.72 -5.70
C VAL A 50 2.70 3.49 -4.90
N TYR A 51 2.79 2.32 -4.28
CA TYR A 51 3.96 1.88 -3.54
C TYR A 51 4.73 0.85 -4.36
N ARG A 52 6.05 0.95 -4.39
CA ARG A 52 6.93 0.03 -5.09
C ARG A 52 8.08 -0.43 -4.18
N ARG A 53 8.30 -1.75 -4.12
CA ARG A 53 9.44 -2.35 -3.44
C ARG A 53 10.06 -3.45 -4.28
N THR A 54 11.36 -3.36 -4.49
CA THR A 54 12.12 -4.46 -5.09
C THR A 54 12.82 -5.28 -4.02
N PHE A 55 12.89 -6.60 -4.21
CA PHE A 55 13.55 -7.49 -3.27
C PHE A 55 14.07 -8.75 -3.94
N SER A 56 15.18 -9.26 -3.42
CA SER A 56 15.76 -10.53 -3.86
C SER A 56 15.17 -11.69 -3.06
N PHE A 57 14.85 -12.79 -3.73
CA PHE A 57 14.33 -13.97 -3.06
C PHE A 57 14.78 -15.27 -3.73
N ARG A 58 15.22 -16.24 -2.93
CA ARG A 58 15.58 -17.57 -3.42
C ARG A 58 14.56 -18.60 -2.92
N ARG A 59 13.74 -19.09 -3.84
CA ARG A 59 12.78 -20.15 -3.56
C ARG A 59 13.51 -21.45 -3.21
N THR A 60 12.97 -22.18 -2.26
CA THR A 60 13.31 -23.58 -1.99
C THR A 60 12.27 -24.48 -2.64
N LYS A 61 12.72 -25.50 -3.37
CA LYS A 61 11.82 -26.50 -3.98
C LYS A 61 10.95 -27.15 -2.90
N GLY A 62 9.66 -27.35 -3.19
CA GLY A 62 8.70 -27.97 -2.27
C GLY A 62 8.17 -27.06 -1.16
N LYS A 63 8.57 -25.77 -1.10
CA LYS A 63 8.00 -24.79 -0.16
C LYS A 63 6.95 -23.92 -0.81
N ARG A 64 5.93 -23.55 -0.01
CA ARG A 64 4.90 -22.58 -0.36
C ARG A 64 5.19 -21.24 0.31
N TYR A 65 4.94 -20.16 -0.42
CA TYR A 65 5.18 -18.79 0.01
C TYR A 65 3.90 -17.98 -0.14
N ARG A 66 3.66 -17.12 0.86
CA ARG A 66 2.60 -16.14 0.83
C ARG A 66 3.19 -14.75 1.02
N LEU A 67 2.67 -13.77 0.30
CA LEU A 67 2.88 -12.37 0.59
C LEU A 67 1.84 -11.95 1.63
N ARG A 68 2.25 -11.22 2.66
CA ARG A 68 1.35 -10.73 3.71
C ARG A 68 1.52 -9.23 3.89
N LEU A 69 0.42 -8.48 3.75
CA LEU A 69 0.32 -7.09 4.17
C LEU A 69 -0.44 -7.06 5.50
N ASN A 70 0.17 -6.51 6.54
CA ASN A 70 -0.44 -6.54 7.88
C ASN A 70 -1.56 -5.50 8.05
N GLY A 71 -1.49 -4.40 7.30
CA GLY A 71 -2.51 -3.37 7.22
C GLY A 71 -2.23 -2.50 6.00
N VAL A 72 -3.29 -1.99 5.39
CA VAL A 72 -3.22 -0.95 4.35
C VAL A 72 -4.44 -0.06 4.57
N PHE A 73 -4.24 1.25 4.57
CA PHE A 73 -5.32 2.22 4.70
C PHE A 73 -5.51 2.93 3.34
N TYR A 74 -6.63 2.82 2.61
CA TYR A 74 -7.85 2.08 2.94
C TYR A 74 -8.22 1.01 1.91
N ARG A 75 -8.27 1.36 0.62
CA ARG A 75 -8.44 0.40 -0.48
C ARG A 75 -7.08 0.10 -1.09
N CYS A 76 -6.84 -1.14 -1.48
CA CYS A 76 -5.61 -1.47 -2.18
C CYS A 76 -5.75 -2.57 -3.23
N ALA A 77 -4.88 -2.53 -4.23
CA ALA A 77 -4.64 -3.64 -5.16
C ALA A 77 -3.15 -4.00 -5.16
N VAL A 78 -2.84 -5.30 -5.13
CA VAL A 78 -1.48 -5.82 -4.93
C VAL A 78 -1.01 -6.56 -6.17
N TYR A 79 0.21 -6.27 -6.61
CA TYR A 79 0.81 -6.87 -7.80
C TYR A 79 2.22 -7.35 -7.50
N LEU A 80 2.56 -8.56 -7.96
CA LEU A 80 3.90 -9.12 -7.88
C LEU A 80 4.40 -9.43 -9.27
N ASN A 81 5.53 -8.83 -9.66
CA ASN A 81 6.15 -9.00 -10.98
C ASN A 81 5.18 -8.72 -12.14
N GLY A 82 4.33 -7.70 -11.97
CA GLY A 82 3.29 -7.31 -12.94
C GLY A 82 2.02 -8.16 -12.90
N GLN A 83 1.93 -9.19 -12.06
CA GLN A 83 0.72 -10.00 -11.92
C GLN A 83 -0.08 -9.60 -10.70
N ARG A 84 -1.37 -9.33 -10.89
CA ARG A 84 -2.31 -9.00 -9.83
C ARG A 84 -2.53 -10.19 -8.91
N LEU A 85 -2.33 -9.97 -7.61
CA LEU A 85 -2.56 -10.96 -6.56
C LEU A 85 -3.97 -10.85 -5.97
N GLY A 86 -4.51 -9.64 -5.90
CA GLY A 86 -5.85 -9.37 -5.39
C GLY A 86 -6.02 -7.92 -4.97
N GLU A 87 -7.16 -7.63 -4.35
CA GLU A 87 -7.55 -6.32 -3.84
C GLU A 87 -8.19 -6.48 -2.45
N ASN A 88 -8.23 -5.38 -1.70
CA ASN A 88 -8.91 -5.33 -0.42
C ASN A 88 -9.43 -3.92 -0.10
N GLU A 89 -10.42 -3.87 0.77
CA GLU A 89 -10.93 -2.66 1.40
C GLU A 89 -10.94 -2.85 2.93
N GLY A 90 -10.36 -1.91 3.65
CA GLY A 90 -10.29 -1.94 5.11
C GLY A 90 -8.88 -2.22 5.66
N TYR A 91 -8.62 -1.65 6.83
CA TYR A 91 -7.29 -1.57 7.43
C TYR A 91 -7.07 -2.49 8.64
N PHE A 92 -8.14 -3.11 9.16
CA PHE A 92 -8.15 -3.76 10.47
C PHE A 92 -7.83 -5.26 10.43
N PHE A 93 -7.45 -5.80 9.26
CA PHE A 93 -7.06 -7.21 9.13
C PHE A 93 -5.90 -7.41 8.15
N PRO A 94 -5.03 -8.39 8.42
CA PRO A 94 -3.95 -8.76 7.52
C PRO A 94 -4.50 -9.44 6.26
N GLN A 95 -3.85 -9.19 5.14
CA GLN A 95 -4.16 -9.78 3.85
C GLN A 95 -3.04 -10.72 3.45
N GLU A 96 -3.38 -11.91 2.96
CA GLU A 96 -2.40 -12.91 2.50
C GLU A 96 -2.69 -13.38 1.08
N TYR A 97 -1.65 -13.41 0.25
CA TYR A 97 -1.73 -13.79 -1.16
C TYR A 97 -0.77 -14.93 -1.46
N GLU A 98 -1.19 -15.88 -2.30
CA GLU A 98 -0.30 -16.93 -2.81
C GLU A 98 0.74 -16.31 -3.75
N ALA A 99 2.04 -16.51 -3.45
CA ALA A 99 3.12 -15.91 -4.23
C ALA A 99 4.11 -16.95 -4.80
N THR A 100 3.91 -18.23 -4.52
CA THR A 100 4.90 -19.29 -4.80
C THR A 100 5.24 -19.33 -6.28
N GLY A 101 4.25 -19.31 -7.16
CA GLY A 101 4.46 -19.41 -8.61
C GLY A 101 5.16 -18.19 -9.22
N LEU A 102 5.01 -17.02 -8.60
CA LEU A 102 5.38 -15.73 -9.16
C LEU A 102 6.76 -15.24 -8.72
N LEU A 103 7.27 -15.77 -7.60
CA LEU A 103 8.57 -15.41 -7.06
C LEU A 103 9.72 -15.80 -8.00
N ARG A 104 10.63 -14.85 -8.22
CA ARG A 104 11.85 -14.91 -9.04
C ARG A 104 13.07 -14.52 -8.20
N GLY A 105 14.26 -14.53 -8.79
CA GLY A 105 15.50 -14.11 -8.11
C GLY A 105 15.47 -12.65 -7.63
N LYS A 106 14.98 -11.75 -8.49
CA LYS A 106 14.65 -10.35 -8.18
C LYS A 106 13.16 -10.14 -8.46
N ASN A 107 12.48 -9.49 -7.54
CA ASN A 107 11.04 -9.27 -7.59
C ASN A 107 10.72 -7.79 -7.45
N THR A 108 9.62 -7.38 -8.06
CA THR A 108 9.00 -6.07 -7.86
C THR A 108 7.60 -6.29 -7.31
N LEU A 109 7.37 -5.78 -6.10
CA LEU A 109 6.06 -5.67 -5.48
C LEU A 109 5.55 -4.26 -5.71
N LEU A 110 4.32 -4.16 -6.18
CA LEU A 110 3.60 -2.91 -6.33
C LEU A 110 2.29 -3.00 -5.56
N VAL A 111 1.95 -1.94 -4.83
CA VAL A 111 0.68 -1.81 -4.11
C VAL A 111 0.06 -0.47 -4.47
N GLU A 112 -1.08 -0.51 -5.15
CA GLU A 112 -1.91 0.66 -5.38
C GLU A 112 -2.74 0.88 -4.12
N VAL A 113 -2.71 2.09 -3.55
CA VAL A 113 -3.44 2.43 -2.33
C VAL A 113 -4.30 3.67 -2.57
N ASP A 114 -5.58 3.58 -2.23
CA ASP A 114 -6.56 4.67 -2.35
C ASP A 114 -7.16 4.97 -0.97
N CYS A 115 -6.95 6.19 -0.51
CA CYS A 115 -7.55 6.75 0.69
C CYS A 115 -7.99 8.19 0.36
N PRO A 116 -9.16 8.36 -0.28
CA PRO A 116 -9.64 9.67 -0.67
C PRO A 116 -10.12 10.46 0.55
N ASP A 117 -10.12 11.77 0.42
CA ASP A 117 -10.93 12.60 1.30
C ASP A 117 -12.40 12.55 0.85
N GLU A 118 -13.31 12.08 1.71
CA GLU A 118 -14.71 11.90 1.32
C GLU A 118 -15.43 13.24 1.20
N GLU A 119 -16.02 13.57 0.05
CA GLU A 119 -16.62 14.89 -0.20
C GLU A 119 -17.76 15.22 0.78
N ASP A 120 -18.71 14.29 0.98
CA ASP A 120 -19.81 14.46 1.93
C ASP A 120 -19.49 13.85 3.29
N LYS A 121 -19.04 14.71 4.22
CA LYS A 121 -18.68 14.32 5.59
C LYS A 121 -19.84 13.78 6.42
N ARG A 122 -21.09 13.95 5.97
CA ARG A 122 -22.30 13.44 6.60
C ARG A 122 -22.76 12.10 6.00
N ARG A 123 -22.20 11.71 4.86
CA ARG A 123 -22.57 10.49 4.11
C ARG A 123 -21.33 9.72 3.67
N LYS A 124 -20.44 9.48 4.64
CA LYS A 124 -19.25 8.67 4.48
C LYS A 124 -19.58 7.22 4.10
N THR A 125 -18.84 6.71 3.13
CA THR A 125 -18.87 5.34 2.62
C THR A 125 -17.71 4.51 3.16
N LEU A 126 -16.59 5.13 3.52
CA LEU A 126 -15.44 4.45 4.09
C LEU A 126 -15.65 4.20 5.59
N ILE A 127 -15.32 3.00 6.05
CA ILE A 127 -15.35 2.65 7.48
C ILE A 127 -13.99 2.99 8.09
N THR A 128 -13.78 4.25 8.43
CA THR A 128 -12.51 4.79 8.96
C THR A 128 -12.58 5.16 10.46
N GLY A 129 -13.79 5.26 11.01
CA GLY A 129 -14.00 5.61 12.42
C GLY A 129 -13.41 6.99 12.76
N VAL A 130 -12.68 7.05 13.88
CA VAL A 130 -12.03 8.28 14.36
C VAL A 130 -10.78 8.68 13.56
N LEU A 131 -10.35 7.85 12.61
CA LEU A 131 -9.09 8.03 11.88
C LEU A 131 -9.23 8.90 10.62
N SER A 132 -10.44 9.30 10.25
CA SER A 132 -10.67 10.24 9.13
C SER A 132 -11.87 11.15 9.39
N HIS A 133 -11.64 12.46 9.25
CA HIS A 133 -12.59 13.55 9.50
C HIS A 133 -13.41 13.35 10.79
N TRP A 134 -12.77 13.65 11.91
CA TRP A 134 -13.36 13.66 13.25
C TRP A 134 -13.12 15.04 13.88
N ASP A 135 -14.00 15.51 14.75
CA ASP A 135 -13.96 16.88 15.30
C ASP A 135 -12.74 17.15 16.20
N ALA A 136 -12.10 16.09 16.70
CA ALA A 136 -10.87 16.16 17.48
C ALA A 136 -9.59 15.87 16.64
N LEU A 137 -9.71 15.73 15.32
CA LEU A 137 -8.60 15.49 14.40
C LEU A 137 -8.43 16.69 13.46
N ASP A 138 -7.20 16.96 13.02
CA ASP A 138 -6.98 17.96 11.97
C ASP A 138 -7.81 17.56 10.72
N PRO A 139 -8.66 18.45 10.17
CA PRO A 139 -9.48 18.16 9.00
C PRO A 139 -8.71 17.71 7.77
N GLN A 140 -7.42 18.04 7.66
CA GLN A 140 -6.55 17.65 6.55
C GLN A 140 -5.86 16.28 6.78
N THR A 141 -6.05 15.67 7.96
CA THR A 141 -5.48 14.36 8.26
C THR A 141 -6.09 13.28 7.37
N ASN A 142 -5.22 12.55 6.69
CA ASN A 142 -5.53 11.36 5.93
C ASN A 142 -4.68 10.18 6.44
N PRO A 143 -5.31 9.05 6.81
CA PRO A 143 -4.59 7.92 7.40
C PRO A 143 -3.93 6.99 6.36
N GLY A 144 -3.96 7.35 5.08
CA GLY A 144 -3.48 6.51 3.99
C GLY A 144 -2.04 6.03 4.17
N GLY A 145 -1.80 4.75 3.91
CA GLY A 145 -0.48 4.15 4.14
C GLY A 145 -0.47 2.63 4.20
N ILE A 146 0.73 2.07 4.43
CA ILE A 146 1.01 0.63 4.61
C ILE A 146 1.75 0.43 5.93
#